data_AF-A0A7S0H1T6-F1
#
_entry.id   AF-A0A7S0H1T6-F1
#
_cell.length_a   1.000
_cell.length_b   1.000
_cell.length_c   1.000
_cell.angle_alpha   90.00
_cell.angle_beta   90.00
_cell.angle_gamma   90.00
#
_symmetry.space_group_name_H-M   'P 1'
#
loop_
_entity.id
_entity.type
_entity.pdbx_description
1 polymer ?
#
loop_
_entity_poly.entity_id
_entity_poly.type
_entity_poly.pdbx_seq_one_letter_code
_entity_poly.pdbx_strand_id
1 'polypeptide(L)'
;GGQFLYSTVGVHPTRCNELEKGGEVYLSELRALAESGMKSGKVVAIGECGLDYDRLKFCSKEVQIRNFRKQFHLANQTGLPMFLHNRNTSGDFVEMVRENRHKFTNGVVHSFTGTEEEMKQLIDLGLYIGINGCSLKTEENLRVMSKIPLEKLMVETDAPWCEIRPTHASYPYVKTHFPTTKNSKKKDPNDGTCVKNRAEPCHIIQVIEAIANYRGLEPAKVAKATLQNAQTVFFPSKRPSRTAASAEKLGEISENSPQNVKNSAAARLLWAPFAAGNAIASRKKLGEGKFRENSSNSLANQLLTTTAKGLRGGGSGGKIAGRVISAAAKCARTGIRRKGSFQSPPWGKWNVWTKFS
;
A
#
# COMPACT_ATOMS: atom_id res chain seq x y z
N GLY A 1 -20.16 17.06 19.15
CA GLY A 1 -20.31 16.54 17.77
C GLY A 1 -19.40 15.33 17.62
N GLY A 2 -19.86 14.27 16.95
CA GLY A 2 -19.07 13.04 16.78
C GLY A 2 -17.89 13.21 15.84
N GLN A 3 -16.85 12.41 16.04
CA GLN A 3 -15.76 12.29 15.06
C GLN A 3 -16.20 11.35 13.93
N PHE A 4 -16.38 11.91 12.73
CA PHE A 4 -16.85 11.14 11.56
C PHE A 4 -15.72 10.59 10.68
N LEU A 5 -14.51 11.14 10.78
CA LEU A 5 -13.39 10.85 9.88
C LEU A 5 -12.21 10.17 10.59
N TYR A 6 -11.71 9.11 9.95
CA TYR A 6 -10.58 8.28 10.39
C TYR A 6 -9.65 7.98 9.22
N SER A 7 -8.42 7.58 9.52
CA SER A 7 -7.36 7.29 8.55
C SER A 7 -6.58 6.01 8.88
N THR A 8 -5.73 5.60 7.95
CA THR A 8 -4.77 4.50 8.09
C THR A 8 -3.34 5.04 8.00
N VAL A 9 -2.34 4.27 8.44
CA VAL A 9 -0.91 4.60 8.27
C VAL A 9 -0.17 3.40 7.69
N GLY A 10 0.51 3.58 6.56
CA GLY A 10 1.18 2.52 5.82
C GLY A 10 1.65 3.00 4.44
N VAL A 11 2.25 2.10 3.68
CA VAL A 11 2.85 2.37 2.37
C VAL A 11 2.29 1.39 1.35
N HIS A 12 1.60 1.93 0.35
CA HIS A 12 1.02 1.19 -0.76
C HIS A 12 2.12 0.43 -1.56
N PRO A 13 1.86 -0.75 -2.14
CA PRO A 13 2.84 -1.49 -2.95
C PRO A 13 3.58 -0.61 -3.98
N THR A 14 2.85 0.23 -4.72
CA THR A 14 3.44 1.15 -5.73
C THR A 14 4.33 2.26 -5.16
N ARG A 15 4.39 2.42 -3.83
CA ARG A 15 5.19 3.42 -3.11
C ARG A 15 6.30 2.83 -2.25
N CYS A 16 6.51 1.51 -2.26
CA CYS A 16 7.53 0.86 -1.43
C CYS A 16 8.97 1.32 -1.72
N ASN A 17 9.24 1.94 -2.88
CA ASN A 17 10.51 2.63 -3.17
C ASN A 17 10.81 3.81 -2.21
N GLU A 18 9.82 4.37 -1.52
CA GLU A 18 10.01 5.41 -0.51
C GLU A 18 10.61 4.82 0.78
N LEU A 19 10.19 3.60 1.16
CA LEU A 19 10.76 2.83 2.28
C LEU A 19 12.21 2.40 2.02
N GLU A 20 12.56 2.05 0.78
CA GLU A 20 13.94 1.73 0.41
C GLU A 20 14.87 2.94 0.53
N LYS A 21 14.38 4.15 0.19
CA LYS A 21 15.15 5.40 0.29
C LYS A 21 15.31 5.90 1.71
N GLY A 22 14.25 5.79 2.52
CA GLY A 22 14.26 6.27 3.91
C GLY A 22 14.70 5.23 4.95
N GLY A 23 14.78 3.94 4.58
CA GLY A 23 15.24 2.86 5.43
C GLY A 23 14.46 2.73 6.73
N GLU A 24 15.18 2.42 7.82
CA GLU A 24 14.60 2.25 9.15
C GLU A 24 14.11 3.57 9.77
N VAL A 25 14.62 4.73 9.32
CA VAL A 25 14.15 6.05 9.77
C VAL A 25 12.68 6.25 9.36
N TYR A 26 12.35 5.98 8.09
CA TYR A 26 10.98 6.09 7.58
C TYR A 26 10.02 5.11 8.29
N LEU A 27 10.47 3.91 8.63
CA LEU A 27 9.67 2.96 9.43
C LEU A 27 9.41 3.47 10.86
N SER A 28 10.41 4.10 11.49
CA SER A 28 10.27 4.74 12.80
C SER A 28 9.31 5.93 12.75
N GLU A 29 9.37 6.74 11.70
CA GLU A 29 8.45 7.87 11.48
C GLU A 29 7.01 7.40 11.24
N LEU A 30 6.79 6.35 10.41
CA LEU A 30 5.48 5.71 10.25
C LEU A 30 4.93 5.19 11.58
N ARG A 31 5.78 4.57 12.41
CA ARG A 31 5.39 4.08 13.73
C ARG A 31 4.97 5.23 14.65
N ALA A 32 5.79 6.28 14.75
CA ALA A 32 5.48 7.46 15.57
C ALA A 32 4.18 8.16 15.10
N LEU A 33 3.96 8.24 13.78
CA LEU A 33 2.73 8.76 13.19
C LEU A 33 1.51 7.88 13.54
N ALA A 34 1.63 6.55 13.45
CA ALA A 34 0.57 5.64 13.85
C ALA A 34 0.23 5.76 15.34
N GLU A 35 1.22 5.75 16.23
CA GLU A 35 1.02 5.89 17.68
C GLU A 35 0.41 7.25 18.07
N SER A 36 0.83 8.35 17.43
CA SER A 36 0.25 9.68 17.63
C SER A 36 -1.19 9.77 17.08
N GLY A 37 -1.42 9.18 15.90
CA GLY A 37 -2.73 9.04 15.30
C GLY A 37 -3.71 8.18 16.11
N MET A 38 -3.21 7.16 16.82
CA MET A 38 -4.00 6.35 17.75
C MET A 38 -4.38 7.15 19.00
N LYS A 39 -3.43 7.86 19.61
CA LYS A 39 -3.67 8.73 20.79
C LYS A 39 -4.71 9.82 20.53
N SER A 40 -4.74 10.35 19.30
CA SER A 40 -5.73 11.33 18.84
C SER A 40 -7.03 10.71 18.29
N GLY A 41 -7.18 9.38 18.35
CA GLY A 41 -8.37 8.66 17.86
C GLY A 41 -8.58 8.74 16.34
N LYS A 42 -7.55 9.10 15.56
CA LYS A 42 -7.61 9.28 14.10
C LYS A 42 -7.23 8.04 13.32
N VAL A 43 -6.14 7.37 13.72
CA VAL A 43 -5.60 6.20 13.01
C VAL A 43 -6.19 4.92 13.58
N VAL A 44 -6.80 4.11 12.71
CA VAL A 44 -7.56 2.92 13.11
C VAL A 44 -7.05 1.61 12.52
N ALA A 45 -6.15 1.66 11.53
CA ALA A 45 -5.53 0.49 10.89
C ALA A 45 -4.13 0.81 10.33
N ILE A 46 -3.30 -0.22 10.17
CA ILE A 46 -2.07 -0.16 9.36
C ILE A 46 -2.40 -0.45 7.90
N GLY A 47 -1.94 0.41 7.01
CA GLY A 47 -2.20 0.36 5.58
C GLY A 47 -2.43 1.75 4.99
N GLU A 48 -2.74 1.87 3.71
CA GLU A 48 -2.92 0.78 2.75
C GLU A 48 -1.59 0.10 2.41
N CYS A 49 -1.54 -1.24 2.48
CA CYS A 49 -0.30 -2.00 2.26
C CYS A 49 -0.59 -3.40 1.70
N GLY A 50 0.36 -4.00 1.00
CA GLY A 50 0.17 -5.29 0.34
C GLY A 50 0.94 -5.38 -0.97
N LEU A 51 0.36 -6.03 -1.98
CA LEU A 51 1.01 -6.37 -3.26
C LEU A 51 0.11 -6.02 -4.46
N ASP A 52 0.69 -5.45 -5.51
CA ASP A 52 0.02 -5.05 -6.76
C ASP A 52 0.93 -5.33 -7.96
N TYR A 53 0.70 -6.45 -8.64
CA TYR A 53 1.50 -6.88 -9.80
C TYR A 53 1.00 -6.32 -11.13
N ASP A 54 -0.17 -5.68 -11.16
CA ASP A 54 -0.60 -4.87 -12.33
C ASP A 54 0.15 -3.52 -12.40
N ARG A 55 1.01 -3.23 -11.41
CA ARG A 55 1.69 -1.94 -11.23
C ARG A 55 3.21 -2.05 -11.02
N LEU A 56 3.84 -3.16 -11.41
CA LEU A 56 5.29 -3.39 -11.27
C LEU A 56 6.18 -2.28 -11.83
N LYS A 57 5.71 -1.53 -12.84
CA LYS A 57 6.39 -0.33 -13.39
C LYS A 57 6.62 0.81 -12.38
N PHE A 58 5.89 0.82 -11.25
CA PHE A 58 6.06 1.80 -10.18
C PHE A 58 6.95 1.29 -9.04
N CYS A 59 6.92 -0.02 -8.77
CA CYS A 59 7.74 -0.69 -7.76
C CYS A 59 7.80 -2.20 -8.06
N SER A 60 9.01 -2.79 -8.10
CA SER A 60 9.19 -4.19 -8.53
C SER A 60 8.64 -5.18 -7.52
N LYS A 61 8.39 -6.42 -7.96
CA LYS A 61 7.80 -7.50 -7.14
C LYS A 61 8.61 -7.74 -5.86
N GLU A 62 9.93 -7.74 -5.99
CA GLU A 62 10.89 -8.00 -4.92
C GLU A 62 10.84 -6.90 -3.85
N VAL A 63 10.76 -5.63 -4.28
CA VAL A 63 10.66 -4.47 -3.39
C VAL A 63 9.30 -4.44 -2.70
N GLN A 64 8.20 -4.76 -3.41
CA GLN A 64 6.87 -4.87 -2.79
C GLN A 64 6.85 -5.97 -1.71
N ILE A 65 7.32 -7.18 -2.01
CA ILE A 65 7.42 -8.30 -1.06
C ILE A 65 8.26 -7.91 0.16
N ARG A 66 9.47 -7.36 -0.04
CA ARG A 66 10.37 -6.98 1.05
C ARG A 66 9.73 -5.95 1.99
N ASN A 67 9.03 -4.96 1.45
CA ASN A 67 8.44 -3.89 2.25
C ASN A 67 7.05 -4.22 2.82
N PHE A 68 6.30 -5.13 2.20
CA PHE A 68 5.09 -5.67 2.83
C PHE A 68 5.43 -6.48 4.09
N ARG A 69 6.53 -7.27 4.08
CA ARG A 69 7.05 -7.95 5.30
C ARG A 69 7.27 -7.00 6.47
N LYS A 70 7.86 -5.82 6.20
CA LYS A 70 8.12 -4.77 7.20
C LYS A 70 6.82 -4.22 7.83
N GLN A 71 5.75 -4.11 7.06
CA GLN A 71 4.48 -3.54 7.54
C GLN A 71 3.68 -4.48 8.46
N PHE A 72 3.87 -5.80 8.39
CA PHE A 72 3.37 -6.71 9.43
C PHE A 72 4.03 -6.47 10.79
N HIS A 73 5.29 -6.02 10.84
CA HIS A 73 5.95 -5.67 12.10
C HIS A 73 5.34 -4.40 12.71
N LEU A 74 5.03 -3.39 11.88
CA LEU A 74 4.32 -2.18 12.30
C LEU A 74 2.91 -2.50 12.85
N ALA A 75 2.17 -3.42 12.21
CA ALA A 75 0.89 -3.90 12.73
C ALA A 75 1.04 -4.64 14.07
N ASN A 76 2.11 -5.41 14.26
CA ASN A 76 2.40 -6.09 15.53
C ASN A 76 2.71 -5.12 16.67
N GLN A 77 3.56 -4.12 16.41
CA GLN A 77 3.94 -3.12 17.40
C GLN A 77 2.76 -2.23 17.83
N THR A 78 1.87 -1.89 16.90
CA THR A 78 0.72 -1.00 17.16
C THR A 78 -0.54 -1.73 17.64
N GLY A 79 -0.63 -3.05 17.43
CA GLY A 79 -1.83 -3.85 17.74
C GLY A 79 -3.05 -3.49 16.86
N LEU A 80 -2.86 -2.68 15.83
CA LEU A 80 -3.91 -2.25 14.92
C LEU A 80 -4.28 -3.37 13.92
N PRO A 81 -5.53 -3.41 13.43
CA PRO A 81 -5.90 -4.23 12.29
C PRO A 81 -5.19 -3.74 11.01
N MET A 82 -5.18 -4.57 9.97
CA MET A 82 -4.58 -4.22 8.67
C MET A 82 -5.63 -3.90 7.60
N PHE A 83 -5.35 -2.88 6.78
CA PHE A 83 -6.09 -2.51 5.58
C PHE A 83 -5.23 -2.90 4.36
N LEU A 84 -5.59 -4.02 3.72
CA LEU A 84 -4.70 -4.78 2.85
C LEU A 84 -5.08 -4.66 1.36
N HIS A 85 -4.11 -4.31 0.52
CA HIS A 85 -4.23 -4.28 -0.94
C HIS A 85 -3.73 -5.59 -1.56
N ASN A 86 -4.50 -6.14 -2.48
CA ASN A 86 -4.10 -7.31 -3.27
C ASN A 86 -4.56 -7.16 -4.73
N ARG A 87 -3.64 -7.27 -5.69
CA ARG A 87 -3.95 -7.26 -7.13
C ARG A 87 -3.05 -8.20 -7.93
N ASN A 88 -3.67 -9.26 -8.49
CA ASN A 88 -3.05 -10.17 -9.46
C ASN A 88 -1.74 -10.81 -8.96
N THR A 89 -1.70 -11.26 -7.71
CA THR A 89 -0.46 -11.62 -7.02
C THR A 89 -0.06 -13.09 -7.12
N SER A 90 -0.85 -13.90 -7.84
CA SER A 90 -0.60 -15.34 -8.08
C SER A 90 -0.39 -16.19 -6.82
N GLY A 91 -0.96 -15.79 -5.69
CA GLY A 91 -0.89 -16.50 -4.40
C GLY A 91 0.13 -15.93 -3.41
N ASP A 92 1.15 -15.20 -3.87
CA ASP A 92 2.19 -14.61 -3.01
C ASP A 92 1.61 -13.80 -1.84
N PHE A 93 0.53 -13.04 -2.07
CA PHE A 93 -0.14 -12.27 -1.03
C PHE A 93 -0.72 -13.19 0.07
N VAL A 94 -1.40 -14.27 -0.32
CA VAL A 94 -2.02 -15.22 0.61
C VAL A 94 -0.94 -15.94 1.43
N GLU A 95 0.16 -16.34 0.80
CA GLU A 95 1.30 -16.96 1.50
C GLU A 95 1.94 -16.00 2.50
N MET A 96 2.26 -14.78 2.08
CA MET A 96 2.82 -13.76 2.97
C MET A 96 1.91 -13.44 4.15
N VAL A 97 0.59 -13.36 3.93
CA VAL A 97 -0.37 -13.15 5.02
C VAL A 97 -0.43 -14.37 5.94
N ARG A 98 -0.40 -15.60 5.40
CA ARG A 98 -0.38 -16.84 6.19
C ARG A 98 0.85 -16.92 7.11
N GLU A 99 2.05 -16.70 6.57
CA GLU A 99 3.31 -16.63 7.33
C GLU A 99 3.23 -15.62 8.49
N ASN A 100 2.63 -14.46 8.25
CA ASN A 100 2.63 -13.33 9.16
C ASN A 100 1.32 -13.19 9.96
N ARG A 101 0.40 -14.15 9.87
CA ARG A 101 -0.97 -14.03 10.42
C ARG A 101 -0.99 -13.76 11.93
N HIS A 102 -0.01 -14.33 12.65
CA HIS A 102 0.18 -14.14 14.10
C HIS A 102 0.60 -12.71 14.50
N LYS A 103 1.00 -11.85 13.55
CA LYS A 103 1.52 -10.50 13.81
C LYS A 103 0.42 -9.43 13.91
N PHE A 104 -0.82 -9.71 13.51
CA PHE A 104 -1.91 -8.74 13.57
C PHE A 104 -3.22 -9.41 14.03
N THR A 105 -4.21 -8.59 14.42
CA THR A 105 -5.45 -9.08 15.05
C THR A 105 -6.49 -9.43 13.99
N ASN A 106 -7.01 -8.42 13.31
CA ASN A 106 -7.99 -8.49 12.23
C ASN A 106 -7.43 -7.79 10.98
N GLY A 107 -8.03 -8.04 9.82
CA GLY A 107 -7.76 -7.24 8.63
C GLY A 107 -8.84 -7.38 7.59
N VAL A 108 -8.90 -6.43 6.66
CA VAL A 108 -9.73 -6.48 5.46
C VAL A 108 -8.82 -6.49 4.23
N VAL A 109 -9.11 -7.37 3.28
CA VAL A 109 -8.60 -7.25 1.91
C VAL A 109 -9.57 -6.37 1.15
N HIS A 110 -9.18 -5.13 0.90
CA HIS A 110 -10.05 -4.10 0.35
C HIS A 110 -10.10 -4.15 -1.18
N SER A 111 -11.13 -3.56 -1.78
CA SER A 111 -11.28 -3.42 -3.23
C SER A 111 -11.07 -4.76 -3.98
N PHE A 112 -11.62 -5.82 -3.40
CA PHE A 112 -11.37 -7.20 -3.80
C PHE A 112 -11.99 -7.49 -5.18
N THR A 113 -11.19 -8.05 -6.10
CA THR A 113 -11.65 -8.51 -7.43
C THR A 113 -11.06 -9.87 -7.79
N GLY A 114 -10.65 -10.64 -6.79
CA GLY A 114 -10.02 -11.96 -6.96
C GLY A 114 -11.02 -13.06 -7.30
N THR A 115 -10.54 -14.31 -7.33
CA THR A 115 -11.38 -15.48 -7.59
C THR A 115 -12.09 -15.98 -6.33
N GLU A 116 -12.99 -16.94 -6.49
CA GLU A 116 -13.65 -17.61 -5.36
C GLU A 116 -12.67 -18.39 -4.47
N GLU A 117 -11.65 -19.01 -5.06
CA GLU A 117 -10.62 -19.78 -4.36
C GLU A 117 -9.77 -18.85 -3.49
N GLU A 118 -9.35 -17.71 -4.03
CA GLU A 118 -8.63 -16.67 -3.29
C GLU A 118 -9.51 -16.10 -2.16
N MET A 119 -10.78 -15.79 -2.45
CA MET A 119 -11.74 -15.31 -1.45
C MET A 119 -11.89 -16.28 -0.27
N LYS A 120 -12.03 -17.59 -0.54
CA LYS A 120 -12.08 -18.64 0.50
C LYS A 120 -10.80 -18.67 1.34
N GLN A 121 -9.64 -18.71 0.70
CA GLN A 121 -8.34 -18.72 1.40
C GLN A 121 -8.15 -17.51 2.32
N LEU A 122 -8.63 -16.33 1.93
CA LEU A 122 -8.57 -15.11 2.75
C LEU A 122 -9.53 -15.18 3.95
N ILE A 123 -10.71 -15.79 3.78
CA ILE A 123 -11.67 -16.02 4.87
C ILE A 123 -11.18 -17.09 5.85
N ASP A 124 -10.52 -18.15 5.36
CA ASP A 124 -9.90 -19.19 6.21
C ASP A 124 -8.75 -18.61 7.05
N LEU A 125 -8.03 -17.61 6.52
CA LEU A 125 -7.08 -16.78 7.28
C LEU A 125 -7.78 -15.78 8.23
N GLY A 126 -9.11 -15.84 8.35
CA GLY A 126 -9.93 -15.05 9.26
C GLY A 126 -10.19 -13.62 8.81
N LEU A 127 -9.77 -13.21 7.60
CA LEU A 127 -9.90 -11.84 7.11
C LEU A 127 -11.32 -11.51 6.66
N TYR A 128 -11.58 -10.21 6.51
CA TYR A 128 -12.77 -9.65 5.89
C TYR A 128 -12.49 -9.30 4.41
N ILE A 129 -13.54 -9.25 3.61
CA ILE A 129 -13.48 -8.91 2.17
C ILE A 129 -14.21 -7.60 1.93
N GLY A 130 -13.49 -6.59 1.41
CA GLY A 130 -14.02 -5.28 1.05
C GLY A 130 -14.51 -5.24 -0.40
N ILE A 131 -15.74 -4.80 -0.60
CA ILE A 131 -16.44 -4.75 -1.88
C ILE A 131 -16.82 -3.30 -2.24
N ASN A 132 -16.48 -2.88 -3.45
CA ASN A 132 -16.87 -1.60 -4.06
C ASN A 132 -17.36 -1.79 -5.51
N GLY A 133 -17.63 -0.71 -6.25
CA GLY A 133 -18.07 -0.83 -7.65
C GLY A 133 -17.02 -1.37 -8.64
N CYS A 134 -15.74 -1.50 -8.26
CA CYS A 134 -14.75 -2.28 -9.01
C CYS A 134 -14.88 -3.78 -8.75
N SER A 135 -15.24 -4.17 -7.52
CA SER A 135 -15.60 -5.53 -7.09
C SER A 135 -16.93 -6.06 -7.66
N LEU A 136 -17.59 -5.31 -8.53
CA LEU A 136 -18.95 -5.56 -9.01
C LEU A 136 -19.09 -5.33 -10.54
N LYS A 137 -17.97 -5.40 -11.27
CA LYS A 137 -17.91 -5.06 -12.71
C LYS A 137 -18.46 -6.15 -13.62
N THR A 138 -18.12 -7.41 -13.36
CA THR A 138 -18.48 -8.55 -14.20
C THR A 138 -19.44 -9.50 -13.48
N GLU A 139 -20.15 -10.33 -14.24
CA GLU A 139 -20.98 -11.41 -13.66
C GLU A 139 -20.18 -12.32 -12.73
N GLU A 140 -18.92 -12.59 -13.06
CA GLU A 140 -18.05 -13.41 -12.21
C GLU A 140 -17.74 -12.70 -10.88
N ASN A 141 -17.50 -11.38 -10.89
CA ASN A 141 -17.34 -10.64 -9.64
C ASN A 141 -18.62 -10.69 -8.78
N LEU A 142 -19.82 -10.67 -9.39
CA LEU A 142 -21.08 -10.81 -8.65
C LEU A 142 -21.25 -12.20 -8.03
N ARG A 143 -20.89 -13.26 -8.76
CA ARG A 143 -20.89 -14.65 -8.26
C ARG A 143 -19.91 -14.87 -7.10
N VAL A 144 -18.71 -14.31 -7.20
CA VAL A 144 -17.73 -14.38 -6.09
C VAL A 144 -18.25 -13.59 -4.89
N MET A 145 -18.80 -12.38 -5.12
CA MET A 145 -19.37 -11.54 -4.06
C MET A 145 -20.55 -12.21 -3.33
N SER A 146 -21.46 -12.88 -4.06
CA SER A 146 -22.64 -13.50 -3.45
C SER A 146 -22.30 -14.64 -2.49
N LYS A 147 -21.15 -15.28 -2.70
CA LYS A 147 -20.58 -16.36 -1.86
C LYS A 147 -19.86 -15.84 -0.61
N ILE A 148 -19.63 -14.54 -0.46
CA ILE A 148 -19.02 -13.97 0.75
C ILE A 148 -20.02 -14.08 1.92
N PRO A 149 -19.67 -14.75 3.03
CA PRO A 149 -20.46 -14.75 4.26
C PRO A 149 -20.71 -13.33 4.77
N LEU A 150 -21.92 -13.07 5.25
CA LEU A 150 -22.35 -11.70 5.54
C LEU A 150 -21.56 -11.08 6.72
N GLU A 151 -21.10 -11.92 7.64
CA GLU A 151 -20.22 -11.66 8.78
C GLU A 151 -18.73 -11.48 8.40
N LYS A 152 -18.37 -11.68 7.11
CA LYS A 152 -17.04 -11.40 6.55
C LYS A 152 -17.02 -10.27 5.52
N LEU A 153 -18.19 -9.75 5.14
CA LEU A 153 -18.35 -8.71 4.13
C LEU A 153 -18.13 -7.30 4.70
N MET A 154 -17.40 -6.46 3.96
CA MET A 154 -17.37 -5.01 4.15
C MET A 154 -17.71 -4.31 2.83
N VAL A 155 -18.21 -3.07 2.92
CA VAL A 155 -18.50 -2.24 1.74
C VAL A 155 -17.69 -0.95 1.78
N GLU A 156 -17.28 -0.51 0.59
CA GLU A 156 -16.52 0.72 0.40
C GLU A 156 -16.85 1.38 -0.95
N THR A 157 -16.43 2.63 -1.14
CA THR A 157 -16.59 3.31 -2.43
C THR A 157 -15.30 3.39 -3.24
N ASP A 158 -14.13 3.37 -2.60
CA ASP A 158 -12.84 3.76 -3.18
C ASP A 158 -12.91 5.11 -3.93
N ALA A 159 -13.74 6.03 -3.42
CA ALA A 159 -13.96 7.34 -4.06
C ALA A 159 -12.65 8.15 -4.13
N PRO A 160 -12.28 8.71 -5.30
CA PRO A 160 -13.15 9.05 -6.44
C PRO A 160 -13.33 7.96 -7.52
N TRP A 161 -12.77 6.77 -7.32
CA TRP A 161 -12.76 5.66 -8.27
C TRP A 161 -13.98 4.75 -8.12
N CYS A 162 -14.01 3.62 -8.83
CA CYS A 162 -14.97 2.53 -8.62
C CYS A 162 -16.48 2.90 -8.61
N GLU A 163 -16.86 3.95 -9.34
CA GLU A 163 -18.25 4.25 -9.71
C GLU A 163 -18.90 3.04 -10.41
N ILE A 164 -20.13 2.68 -10.01
CA ILE A 164 -20.94 1.67 -10.73
C ILE A 164 -21.50 2.32 -12.00
N ARG A 165 -21.24 1.71 -13.16
CA ARG A 165 -21.54 2.28 -14.48
C ARG A 165 -22.56 1.43 -15.23
N PRO A 166 -23.33 2.00 -16.19
CA PRO A 166 -24.28 1.25 -17.02
C PRO A 166 -23.71 0.01 -17.73
N THR A 167 -22.39 -0.05 -17.92
CA THR A 167 -21.68 -1.19 -18.53
C THR A 167 -21.20 -2.25 -17.53
N HIS A 168 -21.46 -2.08 -16.23
CA HIS A 168 -21.11 -3.05 -15.19
C HIS A 168 -22.29 -3.99 -14.94
N ALA A 169 -22.00 -5.27 -14.70
CA ALA A 169 -23.00 -6.28 -14.35
C ALA A 169 -23.88 -5.89 -13.13
N SER A 170 -23.34 -5.11 -12.19
CA SER A 170 -24.09 -4.61 -11.02
C SER A 170 -25.14 -3.54 -11.31
N TYR A 171 -25.10 -2.87 -12.46
CA TYR A 171 -25.93 -1.68 -12.69
C TYR A 171 -27.45 -1.94 -12.62
N PRO A 172 -28.01 -3.05 -13.15
CA PRO A 172 -29.43 -3.37 -13.01
C PRO A 172 -29.90 -3.58 -11.57
N TYR A 173 -28.97 -3.77 -10.63
CA TYR A 173 -29.23 -4.00 -9.21
C TYR A 173 -29.13 -2.72 -8.36
N VAL A 174 -28.80 -1.57 -8.96
CA VAL A 174 -28.81 -0.25 -8.32
C VAL A 174 -30.18 0.40 -8.48
N LYS A 175 -30.70 1.04 -7.42
CA LYS A 175 -31.98 1.75 -7.41
C LYS A 175 -31.80 3.25 -7.16
N THR A 176 -30.86 3.61 -6.28
CA THR A 176 -30.60 4.99 -5.89
C THR A 176 -29.64 5.67 -6.89
N HIS A 177 -30.09 6.78 -7.47
CA HIS A 177 -29.27 7.63 -8.34
C HIS A 177 -29.27 9.08 -7.86
N PHE A 178 -28.12 9.74 -7.97
CA PHE A 178 -27.94 11.14 -7.55
C PHE A 178 -27.93 12.07 -8.78
N PRO A 179 -28.45 13.31 -8.67
CA PRO A 179 -28.24 14.34 -9.69
C PRO A 179 -26.75 14.52 -9.99
N THR A 180 -26.37 14.66 -11.27
CA THR A 180 -24.96 14.82 -11.65
C THR A 180 -24.71 15.98 -12.60
N THR A 181 -23.63 16.73 -12.36
CA THR A 181 -23.11 17.77 -13.26
C THR A 181 -21.87 17.29 -14.01
N LYS A 182 -21.76 17.66 -15.28
CA LYS A 182 -20.52 17.48 -16.09
C LYS A 182 -19.43 18.49 -15.70
N ASN A 183 -19.78 19.61 -15.06
CA ASN A 183 -18.84 20.68 -14.77
C ASN A 183 -18.50 20.72 -13.28
N SER A 184 -17.36 20.14 -12.92
CA SER A 184 -16.86 20.09 -11.54
C SER A 184 -16.64 21.47 -10.90
N LYS A 185 -16.43 22.53 -11.69
CA LYS A 185 -16.32 23.92 -11.21
C LYS A 185 -17.68 24.58 -10.91
N LYS A 186 -18.78 23.93 -11.31
CA LYS A 186 -20.17 24.34 -11.03
C LYS A 186 -20.88 23.42 -10.03
N LYS A 187 -20.17 22.51 -9.35
CA LYS A 187 -20.76 21.80 -8.19
C LYS A 187 -20.93 22.81 -7.06
N ASP A 188 -22.18 23.08 -6.69
CA ASP A 188 -22.47 23.67 -5.39
C ASP A 188 -22.21 22.59 -4.32
N PRO A 189 -21.50 22.88 -3.22
CA PRO A 189 -21.38 21.92 -2.13
C PRO A 189 -22.71 21.58 -1.42
N ASN A 190 -23.75 22.41 -1.58
CA ASN A 190 -24.97 22.39 -0.77
C ASN A 190 -26.21 21.86 -1.50
N ASP A 191 -26.17 21.68 -2.83
CA ASP A 191 -27.33 21.27 -3.65
C ASP A 191 -27.51 19.74 -3.77
N GLY A 192 -26.57 18.96 -3.22
CA GLY A 192 -26.56 17.50 -3.32
C GLY A 192 -26.07 16.94 -4.67
N THR A 193 -25.71 17.80 -5.63
CA THR A 193 -25.29 17.38 -6.97
C THR A 193 -23.90 16.74 -6.95
N CYS A 194 -23.79 15.54 -7.51
CA CYS A 194 -22.52 14.82 -7.68
C CYS A 194 -21.81 15.24 -8.97
N VAL A 195 -20.50 15.00 -9.09
CA VAL A 195 -19.79 15.21 -10.37
C VAL A 195 -19.81 13.94 -11.19
N LYS A 196 -20.26 14.02 -12.46
CA LYS A 196 -20.29 12.87 -13.36
C LYS A 196 -18.90 12.24 -13.50
N ASN A 197 -18.84 10.89 -13.49
CA ASN A 197 -17.61 10.10 -13.57
C ASN A 197 -16.68 10.24 -12.33
N ARG A 198 -17.21 10.70 -11.19
CA ARG A 198 -16.47 10.80 -9.92
C ARG A 198 -17.30 10.18 -8.81
N ALA A 199 -16.85 9.05 -8.25
CA ALA A 199 -17.50 8.52 -7.07
C ALA A 199 -17.32 9.46 -5.87
N GLU A 200 -18.27 9.39 -4.94
CA GLU A 200 -18.32 10.16 -3.71
C GLU A 200 -18.84 9.21 -2.61
N PRO A 201 -18.54 9.43 -1.32
CA PRO A 201 -18.94 8.50 -0.25
C PRO A 201 -20.44 8.17 -0.21
N CYS A 202 -21.32 9.10 -0.61
CA CYS A 202 -22.76 8.88 -0.71
C CYS A 202 -23.14 7.71 -1.64
N HIS A 203 -22.31 7.38 -2.64
CA HIS A 203 -22.55 6.24 -3.54
C HIS A 203 -22.38 4.86 -2.87
N ILE A 204 -22.02 4.79 -1.57
CA ILE A 204 -22.00 3.52 -0.82
C ILE A 204 -23.34 2.78 -0.88
N ILE A 205 -24.45 3.53 -0.96
CA ILE A 205 -25.80 2.94 -1.05
C ILE A 205 -25.96 2.10 -2.32
N GLN A 206 -25.32 2.50 -3.43
CA GLN A 206 -25.38 1.76 -4.70
C GLN A 206 -24.63 0.43 -4.61
N VAL A 207 -23.52 0.39 -3.85
CA VAL A 207 -22.79 -0.85 -3.56
C VAL A 207 -23.64 -1.77 -2.68
N ILE A 208 -24.29 -1.23 -1.65
CA ILE A 208 -25.20 -1.99 -0.76
C ILE A 208 -26.39 -2.54 -1.54
N GLU A 209 -27.05 -1.72 -2.37
CA GLU A 209 -28.17 -2.12 -3.22
C GLU A 209 -27.77 -3.23 -4.21
N ALA A 210 -26.63 -3.07 -4.90
CA ALA A 210 -26.16 -4.07 -5.84
C ALA A 210 -25.90 -5.43 -5.17
N ILE A 211 -25.25 -5.44 -4.00
CA ILE A 211 -25.05 -6.64 -3.19
C ILE A 211 -26.39 -7.25 -2.73
N ALA A 212 -27.28 -6.41 -2.21
CA ALA A 212 -28.53 -6.84 -1.61
C ALA A 212 -29.49 -7.44 -2.66
N ASN A 213 -29.76 -6.70 -3.74
CA ASN A 213 -30.67 -7.14 -4.80
C ASN A 213 -30.13 -8.37 -5.54
N TYR A 214 -28.82 -8.48 -5.80
CA TYR A 214 -28.24 -9.69 -6.42
C TYR A 214 -28.35 -10.94 -5.54
N ARG A 215 -28.28 -10.76 -4.21
CA ARG A 215 -28.37 -11.86 -3.23
C ARG A 215 -29.80 -12.18 -2.77
N GLY A 216 -30.82 -11.46 -3.24
CA GLY A 216 -32.19 -11.59 -2.74
C GLY A 216 -32.33 -11.20 -1.25
N LEU A 217 -31.58 -10.18 -0.81
CA LEU A 217 -31.56 -9.69 0.57
C LEU A 217 -32.09 -8.25 0.66
N GLU A 218 -32.60 -7.90 1.84
CA GLU A 218 -32.94 -6.50 2.16
C GLU A 218 -31.68 -5.62 2.27
N PRO A 219 -31.62 -4.44 1.62
CA PRO A 219 -30.48 -3.52 1.72
C PRO A 219 -30.13 -3.15 3.17
N ALA A 220 -31.13 -2.97 4.03
CA ALA A 220 -30.93 -2.70 5.45
C ALA A 220 -30.20 -3.83 6.20
N LYS A 221 -30.41 -5.10 5.80
CA LYS A 221 -29.71 -6.27 6.37
C LYS A 221 -28.23 -6.25 6.01
N VAL A 222 -27.91 -5.93 4.74
CA VAL A 222 -26.53 -5.80 4.25
C VAL A 222 -25.84 -4.62 4.94
N ALA A 223 -26.46 -3.43 4.95
CA ALA A 223 -25.92 -2.24 5.59
C ALA A 223 -25.64 -2.45 7.09
N LYS A 224 -26.57 -3.09 7.82
CA LYS A 224 -26.40 -3.39 9.25
C LYS A 224 -25.21 -4.32 9.50
N ALA A 225 -25.12 -5.42 8.76
CA ALA A 225 -24.04 -6.39 8.96
C ALA A 225 -22.67 -5.82 8.59
N THR A 226 -22.53 -5.14 7.45
CA THR A 226 -21.24 -4.55 7.04
C THR A 226 -20.80 -3.43 7.97
N LEU A 227 -21.74 -2.64 8.52
CA LEU A 227 -21.47 -1.67 9.58
C LEU A 227 -20.99 -2.35 10.88
N GLN A 228 -21.63 -3.43 11.31
CA GLN A 228 -21.21 -4.21 12.49
C GLN A 228 -19.83 -4.83 12.31
N ASN A 229 -19.52 -5.35 11.11
CA ASN A 229 -18.21 -5.89 10.76
C ASN A 229 -17.12 -4.80 10.83
N ALA A 230 -17.37 -3.63 10.22
CA ALA A 230 -16.44 -2.49 10.26
C ALA A 230 -16.22 -1.96 11.70
N GLN A 231 -17.29 -1.91 12.51
CA GLN A 231 -17.20 -1.57 13.94
C GLN A 231 -16.33 -2.57 14.72
N THR A 232 -16.54 -3.87 14.50
CA THR A 232 -15.79 -4.94 15.16
C THR A 232 -14.28 -4.88 14.86
N VAL A 233 -13.90 -4.57 13.61
CA VAL A 233 -12.49 -4.53 13.19
C VAL A 233 -11.80 -3.23 13.57
N PHE A 234 -12.36 -2.07 13.21
CA PHE A 234 -11.66 -0.79 13.30
C PHE A 234 -11.95 -0.01 14.60
N PHE A 235 -13.11 -0.26 15.21
CA PHE A 235 -13.62 0.47 16.36
C PHE A 235 -13.99 -0.44 17.57
N PRO A 236 -13.16 -1.44 17.94
CA PRO A 236 -13.47 -2.32 19.06
C PRO A 236 -13.45 -1.57 20.40
N SER A 237 -14.34 -1.96 21.31
CA SER A 237 -14.46 -1.36 22.66
C SER A 237 -13.20 -1.53 23.53
N LYS A 238 -12.42 -2.57 23.27
CA LYS A 238 -11.06 -2.78 23.80
C LYS A 238 -10.16 -3.28 22.67
N ARG A 239 -9.02 -2.61 22.43
CA ARG A 239 -7.94 -3.18 21.61
C ARG A 239 -7.11 -4.14 22.50
N PRO A 240 -6.73 -5.33 22.03
CA PRO A 240 -5.87 -6.22 22.81
C PRO A 240 -4.48 -5.60 22.96
N SER A 241 -4.04 -5.43 24.20
CA SER A 241 -2.71 -4.92 24.52
C SER A 241 -1.65 -5.99 24.22
N ARG A 242 -0.98 -5.91 23.06
CA ARG A 242 0.24 -6.69 22.81
C ARG A 242 1.38 -6.01 23.56
N THR A 243 1.79 -6.57 24.70
CA THR A 243 2.94 -6.09 25.47
C THR A 243 4.25 -6.38 24.72
N ALA A 244 5.26 -5.52 24.96
CA ALA A 244 6.56 -5.59 24.31
C ALA A 244 7.32 -6.92 24.53
N ALA A 245 6.93 -7.72 25.53
CA ALA A 245 7.49 -9.04 25.84
C ALA A 245 7.45 -10.04 24.64
N SER A 246 6.62 -9.79 23.63
CA SER A 246 6.62 -10.58 22.38
C SER A 246 7.69 -10.18 21.36
N ALA A 247 8.47 -9.13 21.61
CA ALA A 247 9.62 -8.72 20.79
C ALA A 247 10.95 -9.32 21.28
N GLU A 248 11.13 -9.46 22.60
CA GLU A 248 12.40 -9.96 23.18
C GLU A 248 12.63 -11.45 22.91
N LYS A 249 11.56 -12.27 22.86
CA LYS A 249 11.65 -13.72 22.61
C LYS A 249 12.03 -14.11 21.16
N LEU A 250 12.48 -13.15 20.36
CA LEU A 250 13.01 -13.33 19.01
C LEU A 250 14.48 -12.86 18.87
N GLY A 251 15.12 -12.42 19.98
CA GLY A 251 16.53 -12.02 20.01
C GLY A 251 17.53 -13.16 20.21
N GLU A 252 17.09 -14.35 20.64
CA GLU A 252 17.95 -15.50 20.99
C GLU A 252 18.08 -16.56 19.87
N ILE A 253 17.97 -16.17 18.61
CA ILE A 253 18.38 -17.03 17.48
C ILE A 253 19.57 -16.38 16.76
N SER A 254 20.67 -16.29 17.48
CA SER A 254 22.01 -16.09 16.90
C SER A 254 22.67 -17.44 16.64
N GLU A 255 23.27 -17.58 15.47
CA GLU A 255 24.33 -18.56 15.16
C GLU A 255 24.08 -20.03 15.55
N ASN A 256 23.46 -20.78 14.64
CA ASN A 256 23.88 -22.17 14.45
C ASN A 256 23.80 -22.59 12.98
N SER A 257 24.85 -23.28 12.53
CA SER A 257 25.04 -23.77 11.16
C SER A 257 24.10 -24.96 10.86
N PRO A 258 23.74 -25.24 9.58
CA PRO A 258 22.64 -26.16 9.28
C PRO A 258 23.06 -27.64 9.33
N GLN A 259 22.95 -28.25 10.51
CA GLN A 259 22.94 -29.70 10.68
C GLN A 259 21.52 -30.20 11.04
N ASN A 260 21.15 -31.37 10.52
CA ASN A 260 19.87 -32.09 10.72
C ASN A 260 18.58 -31.50 10.08
N VAL A 261 18.53 -31.55 8.74
CA VAL A 261 17.35 -32.09 8.05
C VAL A 261 17.80 -33.10 7.00
N LYS A 262 17.77 -34.40 7.33
CA LYS A 262 17.69 -35.56 6.40
C LYS A 262 17.68 -36.88 7.18
N ASN A 263 16.48 -37.39 7.47
CA ASN A 263 16.25 -38.81 7.72
C ASN A 263 14.84 -39.19 7.23
N SER A 264 14.71 -39.26 5.91
CA SER A 264 13.74 -40.11 5.21
C SER A 264 14.47 -40.74 4.02
N ALA A 265 14.19 -42.00 3.74
CA ALA A 265 15.14 -42.89 3.08
C ALA A 265 15.23 -42.70 1.56
N ALA A 266 16.41 -42.28 1.07
CA ALA A 266 16.83 -42.44 -0.34
C ALA A 266 18.35 -42.18 -0.54
N ALA A 267 19.22 -42.92 0.16
CA ALA A 267 20.68 -42.88 -0.11
C ALA A 267 21.42 -44.14 0.35
N ARG A 268 21.34 -45.22 -0.44
CA ARG A 268 22.38 -46.26 -0.47
C ARG A 268 22.94 -46.33 -1.89
N LEU A 269 24.18 -45.87 -2.07
CA LEU A 269 25.28 -46.62 -2.72
C LEU A 269 26.49 -45.70 -3.02
N LEU A 270 27.65 -46.19 -2.59
CA LEU A 270 28.99 -45.96 -3.13
C LEU A 270 29.62 -44.55 -3.01
N TRP A 271 30.47 -44.44 -2.00
CA TRP A 271 31.63 -43.55 -1.93
C TRP A 271 32.88 -44.36 -2.28
N ALA A 272 33.71 -43.91 -3.22
CA ALA A 272 35.16 -44.23 -3.29
C ALA A 272 35.89 -43.28 -4.28
N PRO A 273 37.20 -42.97 -4.08
CA PRO A 273 37.88 -41.86 -4.76
C PRO A 273 39.12 -42.27 -5.60
N PHE A 274 39.64 -41.31 -6.38
CA PHE A 274 41.04 -41.04 -6.82
C PHE A 274 40.97 -40.13 -8.08
N ALA A 275 41.96 -39.37 -8.55
CA ALA A 275 43.14 -38.65 -8.05
C ALA A 275 43.93 -38.21 -9.33
N ALA A 276 44.56 -37.03 -9.32
CA ALA A 276 45.60 -36.56 -10.27
C ALA A 276 45.24 -36.39 -11.78
N GLY A 277 45.99 -35.54 -12.50
CA GLY A 277 46.03 -35.59 -13.97
C GLY A 277 46.13 -34.28 -14.78
N ASN A 278 47.23 -33.55 -14.62
CA ASN A 278 47.88 -32.64 -15.59
C ASN A 278 47.32 -32.43 -17.04
N ALA A 279 47.38 -31.15 -17.46
CA ALA A 279 48.07 -30.64 -18.67
C ALA A 279 47.39 -30.47 -20.06
N ILE A 280 47.42 -29.19 -20.51
CA ILE A 280 48.05 -28.68 -21.76
C ILE A 280 47.34 -28.80 -23.14
N ALA A 281 47.37 -27.66 -23.85
CA ALA A 281 47.42 -27.45 -25.32
C ALA A 281 46.15 -27.46 -26.21
N SER A 282 45.78 -26.22 -26.61
CA SER A 282 45.99 -25.69 -27.98
C SER A 282 44.96 -25.86 -29.11
N ARG A 283 44.86 -24.75 -29.90
CA ARG A 283 44.61 -24.66 -31.36
C ARG A 283 43.16 -24.95 -31.86
N LYS A 284 42.65 -24.32 -32.93
CA LYS A 284 43.00 -23.08 -33.68
C LYS A 284 41.84 -22.76 -34.69
N LYS A 285 41.93 -21.62 -35.37
CA LYS A 285 41.15 -21.09 -36.54
C LYS A 285 39.96 -20.19 -36.15
N LEU A 286 39.90 -18.91 -36.53
CA LEU A 286 39.97 -18.21 -37.85
C LEU A 286 38.64 -18.29 -38.61
N GLY A 287 38.10 -17.24 -39.24
CA GLY A 287 38.56 -15.83 -39.42
C GLY A 287 37.45 -14.81 -39.10
N GLU A 288 37.74 -13.52 -38.86
CA GLU A 288 38.00 -12.45 -39.85
C GLU A 288 36.75 -11.98 -40.62
N GLY A 289 36.38 -10.69 -40.63
CA GLY A 289 36.95 -9.55 -39.87
C GLY A 289 36.55 -8.16 -40.41
N LYS A 290 37.35 -7.13 -40.01
CA LYS A 290 37.36 -5.71 -40.46
C LYS A 290 36.14 -4.88 -39.99
N PHE A 291 36.20 -3.58 -39.66
CA PHE A 291 37.23 -2.51 -39.55
C PHE A 291 36.58 -1.33 -38.76
N ARG A 292 37.20 -0.25 -38.25
CA ARG A 292 38.58 0.29 -38.14
C ARG A 292 38.54 1.35 -37.00
N GLU A 293 39.24 1.20 -35.88
CA GLU A 293 40.58 1.73 -35.57
C GLU A 293 40.82 3.24 -35.82
N ASN A 294 41.00 3.99 -34.72
CA ASN A 294 41.82 5.20 -34.47
C ASN A 294 41.36 5.78 -33.11
N SER A 295 42.19 6.29 -32.18
CA SER A 295 43.63 6.17 -31.94
C SER A 295 43.92 6.76 -30.55
N SER A 296 44.71 6.06 -29.73
CA SER A 296 45.95 6.51 -29.04
C SER A 296 46.16 8.03 -28.78
N ASN A 297 46.74 8.50 -27.67
CA ASN A 297 47.46 7.84 -26.57
C ASN A 297 47.75 8.82 -25.39
N SER A 298 48.32 8.30 -24.28
CA SER A 298 49.21 9.00 -23.31
C SER A 298 48.58 10.14 -22.43
N LEU A 299 48.35 10.00 -21.11
CA LEU A 299 49.26 9.78 -19.94
C LEU A 299 49.81 11.06 -19.28
N ALA A 300 49.97 10.97 -17.94
CA ALA A 300 50.77 11.79 -17.01
C ALA A 300 50.14 13.03 -16.30
N ASN A 301 49.56 12.77 -15.11
CA ASN A 301 49.99 13.20 -13.75
C ASN A 301 50.39 14.65 -13.37
N GLN A 302 50.26 14.91 -12.04
CA GLN A 302 50.75 16.07 -11.23
C GLN A 302 49.85 17.33 -11.22
N LEU A 303 49.72 18.12 -10.12
CA LEU A 303 50.12 17.96 -8.70
C LEU A 303 49.23 18.87 -7.80
N LEU A 304 49.15 18.56 -6.49
CA LEU A 304 48.68 19.48 -5.45
C LEU A 304 49.79 20.49 -5.07
N THR A 305 49.45 21.75 -4.74
CA THR A 305 49.74 22.44 -3.45
C THR A 305 49.53 23.97 -3.50
N THR A 306 49.07 24.53 -2.36
CA THR A 306 49.25 25.89 -1.77
C THR A 306 49.49 27.13 -2.68
N THR A 307 48.94 28.32 -2.39
CA THR A 307 49.20 29.08 -1.14
C THR A 307 48.23 30.28 -1.00
N ALA A 308 47.97 30.73 0.23
CA ALA A 308 47.15 31.91 0.53
C ALA A 308 47.93 33.25 0.53
N LYS A 309 47.27 34.34 0.13
CA LYS A 309 47.51 35.79 0.39
C LYS A 309 46.28 36.55 -0.15
N GLY A 310 45.74 37.62 0.44
CA GLY A 310 46.11 38.35 1.66
C GLY A 310 44.95 39.22 2.19
N LEU A 311 45.25 40.09 3.17
CA LEU A 311 44.32 40.78 4.08
C LEU A 311 43.61 42.04 3.52
N ARG A 312 42.63 42.51 4.33
CA ARG A 312 41.90 43.82 4.35
C ARG A 312 40.64 43.89 3.47
N GLY A 313 39.50 44.42 3.93
CA GLY A 313 39.13 44.89 5.27
C GLY A 313 37.85 45.77 5.26
N GLY A 314 36.94 45.56 6.23
CA GLY A 314 35.67 46.32 6.39
C GLY A 314 34.56 45.92 5.40
N GLY A 315 33.27 45.91 5.76
CA GLY A 315 32.64 46.12 7.06
C GLY A 315 31.09 46.11 6.97
N SER A 316 30.43 46.00 8.13
CA SER A 316 28.97 46.13 8.37
C SER A 316 28.01 44.95 8.02
N GLY A 317 27.16 44.62 9.00
CA GLY A 317 25.74 44.28 8.79
C GLY A 317 25.34 42.80 8.56
N GLY A 318 24.76 42.15 9.58
CA GLY A 318 23.90 40.96 9.34
C GLY A 318 23.88 39.91 10.45
N LYS A 319 23.00 40.07 11.46
CA LYS A 319 22.64 38.97 12.36
C LYS A 319 21.71 38.00 11.63
N ILE A 320 22.05 36.70 11.57
CA ILE A 320 21.08 35.65 11.23
C ILE A 320 21.14 34.55 12.28
N ALA A 321 20.15 34.58 13.17
CA ALA A 321 19.78 33.46 14.03
C ALA A 321 18.25 33.44 14.16
N GLY A 322 17.63 32.36 13.67
CA GLY A 322 16.20 32.05 13.81
C GLY A 322 16.00 30.58 13.37
N ARG A 323 15.47 29.67 14.20
CA ARG A 323 14.09 29.63 14.73
C ARG A 323 13.10 29.82 13.56
N VAL A 324 12.44 28.80 13.00
CA VAL A 324 11.69 27.67 13.62
C VAL A 324 10.68 28.17 14.66
N ILE A 325 9.41 28.27 14.22
CA ILE A 325 8.13 28.07 14.94
C ILE A 325 7.01 28.93 14.27
N SER A 326 5.93 28.26 13.81
CA SER A 326 4.52 28.76 13.73
C SER A 326 4.20 29.98 12.81
N ALA A 327 3.02 30.14 12.19
CA ALA A 327 1.94 29.24 11.72
C ALA A 327 1.04 30.03 10.74
N ALA A 328 -0.03 29.41 10.23
CA ALA A 328 -0.95 30.01 9.27
C ALA A 328 -1.83 31.14 9.83
N ALA A 329 -2.01 32.22 9.06
CA ALA A 329 -3.29 32.95 8.89
C ALA A 329 -3.17 34.15 7.91
N LYS A 330 -3.86 34.09 6.76
CA LYS A 330 -4.83 35.12 6.30
C LYS A 330 -5.34 34.83 4.89
N CYS A 331 -6.62 35.15 4.68
CA CYS A 331 -7.28 35.17 3.37
C CYS A 331 -7.81 36.59 3.11
N ALA A 332 -8.08 36.87 1.83
CA ALA A 332 -8.92 37.94 1.25
C ALA A 332 -8.27 39.28 0.79
N ARG A 333 -8.54 39.58 -0.50
CA ARG A 333 -8.49 40.87 -1.24
C ARG A 333 -7.07 41.42 -1.54
N THR A 334 -6.71 41.87 -2.75
CA THR A 334 -7.38 41.98 -4.08
C THR A 334 -6.29 42.21 -5.15
N GLY A 335 -6.48 41.83 -6.42
CA GLY A 335 -5.59 42.34 -7.51
C GLY A 335 -5.33 41.41 -8.70
N ILE A 336 -5.94 41.73 -9.83
CA ILE A 336 -5.82 41.08 -11.16
C ILE A 336 -4.44 41.34 -11.81
N ARG A 337 -3.72 40.32 -12.34
CA ARG A 337 -3.42 40.13 -13.80
C ARG A 337 -2.55 38.90 -14.16
N ARG A 338 -2.75 38.45 -15.41
CA ARG A 338 -2.17 37.31 -16.17
C ARG A 338 -0.63 37.15 -16.13
N LYS A 339 -0.13 35.91 -16.08
CA LYS A 339 0.33 35.07 -17.22
C LYS A 339 0.75 33.68 -16.70
N GLY A 340 0.78 32.67 -17.57
CA GLY A 340 0.80 31.25 -17.15
C GLY A 340 2.18 30.58 -17.15
N SER A 341 2.24 29.43 -16.45
CA SER A 341 3.03 28.27 -16.82
C SER A 341 2.35 27.03 -16.21
N PHE A 342 2.42 25.88 -16.90
CA PHE A 342 1.71 24.67 -16.50
C PHE A 342 2.64 23.83 -15.60
N GLN A 343 2.36 23.78 -14.30
CA GLN A 343 3.03 22.84 -13.38
C GLN A 343 2.00 21.88 -12.78
N SER A 344 2.32 20.59 -12.84
CA SER A 344 1.51 19.49 -12.36
C SER A 344 1.34 19.54 -10.84
N PRO A 345 0.12 19.38 -10.29
CA PRO A 345 -0.08 19.36 -8.85
C PRO A 345 0.47 18.06 -8.22
N PRO A 346 0.98 18.11 -6.97
CA PRO A 346 1.46 16.92 -6.27
C PRO A 346 0.26 16.04 -5.85
N TRP A 347 0.29 14.77 -6.25
CA TRP A 347 -0.77 13.81 -5.96
C TRP A 347 -0.61 13.23 -4.55
N GLY A 348 -1.08 13.97 -3.56
CA GLY A 348 -1.37 13.46 -2.21
C GLY A 348 -2.87 13.46 -1.97
N LYS A 349 -3.48 12.27 -1.82
CA LYS A 349 -4.84 12.14 -1.29
C LYS A 349 -4.89 11.03 -0.25
N TRP A 350 -5.51 11.38 0.87
CA TRP A 350 -5.67 10.55 2.05
C TRP A 350 -6.95 9.73 1.91
N ASN A 351 -6.89 8.44 2.21
CA ASN A 351 -8.09 7.60 2.29
C ASN A 351 -8.85 7.99 3.57
N VAL A 352 -9.99 8.64 3.40
CA VAL A 352 -10.82 9.19 4.47
C VAL A 352 -12.14 8.42 4.53
N TRP A 353 -12.38 7.76 5.66
CA TRP A 353 -13.57 6.95 5.88
C TRP A 353 -14.61 7.67 6.72
N THR A 354 -15.86 7.70 6.24
CA THR A 354 -17.04 8.21 6.95
C THR A 354 -17.86 7.07 7.55
N LYS A 355 -18.18 7.15 8.83
CA LYS A 355 -19.20 6.28 9.45
C LYS A 355 -20.59 6.75 8.98
N PHE A 356 -21.33 5.88 8.29
CA PHE A 356 -22.73 6.13 7.94
C PHE A 356 -23.63 5.95 9.17
N SER A 357 -24.58 6.87 9.30
CA SER A 357 -25.64 6.92 10.33
C SER A 357 -26.98 6.53 9.72
#